data_AF-A0A955WYB4-F1
#
_entry.id   AF-A0A955WYB4-F1
#
_cell.length_a   1.000
_cell.length_b   1.000
_cell.length_c   1.000
_cell.angle_alpha   90.00
_cell.angle_beta   90.00
_cell.angle_gamma   90.00
#
_symmetry.space_group_name_H-M   'P 1'
#
loop_
_entity.id
_entity.type
_entity.pdbx_description
1 polymer ?
#
loop_
_entity_poly.entity_id
_entity_poly.type
_entity_poly.pdbx_seq_one_letter_code
_entity_poly.pdbx_strand_id
1 'polypeptide(L)'
;DLEKTVRDAGKRAAKLLRIRSMHPEILHLVGKLMYRTSYTQNQWQHAIETAFLCSMMAENLGMNVEVARRSALIHDIGKVLWAETEAAGSHAVSGAKFATEHGEPPEIVHPVAAHHNDEPPSTALAHLVAAADALSGARPGARRETLESFSERVEALEAICQAFGEVQKAAIMSGGREVRIQVDPRAVDDLGAMELSEDLAARIEDELTYPGQIKITVMREIVSTAVARRGRGR
;
A
#
# COMPACT_ATOMS: atom_id res chain seq x y z
N ASP A 1 -22.41 11.86 21.50
CA ASP A 1 -21.68 12.77 20.58
C ASP A 1 -21.00 12.08 19.41
N LEU A 2 -20.15 11.06 19.64
CA LEU A 2 -19.44 10.32 18.57
C LEU A 2 -20.35 9.76 17.48
N GLU A 3 -21.39 9.02 17.86
CA GLU A 3 -22.34 8.39 16.93
C GLU A 3 -23.08 9.40 16.04
N LYS A 4 -23.36 10.59 16.58
CA LYS A 4 -23.92 11.70 15.79
C LYS A 4 -22.91 12.19 14.76
N THR A 5 -21.65 12.39 15.16
CA THR A 5 -20.56 12.80 14.25
C THR A 5 -20.36 11.81 13.11
N VAL A 6 -20.38 10.51 13.38
CA VAL A 6 -20.31 9.46 12.34
C VAL A 6 -21.44 9.61 11.33
N ARG A 7 -22.69 9.68 11.80
CA ARG A 7 -23.86 9.85 10.91
C ARG A 7 -23.79 11.15 10.10
N ASP A 8 -23.37 12.24 10.72
CA ASP A 8 -23.23 13.54 10.06
C ASP A 8 -22.10 13.54 9.03
N ALA A 9 -21.00 12.81 9.28
CA ALA A 9 -19.89 12.63 8.34
C ALA A 9 -20.32 11.88 7.08
N GLY A 10 -21.07 10.79 7.22
CA GLY A 10 -21.62 10.04 6.07
C GLY A 10 -22.54 10.91 5.21
N LYS A 11 -23.50 11.60 5.85
CA LYS A 11 -24.39 12.56 5.16
C LYS A 11 -23.63 13.69 4.48
N ARG A 12 -22.58 14.20 5.13
CA ARG A 12 -21.71 15.25 4.58
C ARG A 12 -20.99 14.79 3.33
N ALA A 13 -20.44 13.57 3.32
CA ALA A 13 -19.78 13.00 2.14
C ALA A 13 -20.74 12.91 0.95
N ALA A 14 -21.93 12.33 1.16
CA ALA A 14 -22.96 12.23 0.13
C ALA A 14 -23.40 13.62 -0.39
N LYS A 15 -23.56 14.60 0.51
CA LYS A 15 -23.91 15.98 0.16
C LYS A 15 -22.83 16.66 -0.68
N LEU A 16 -21.55 16.54 -0.29
CA LEU A 16 -20.42 17.11 -1.03
C LEU A 16 -20.35 16.56 -2.46
N LEU A 17 -20.65 15.28 -2.63
CA LEU A 17 -20.62 14.57 -3.91
C LEU A 17 -21.94 14.65 -4.68
N ARG A 18 -22.95 15.34 -4.13
CA ARG A 18 -24.31 15.48 -4.71
C ARG A 18 -25.01 14.14 -4.98
N ILE A 19 -24.76 13.14 -4.13
CA ILE A 19 -25.43 11.84 -4.17
C ILE A 19 -26.80 12.00 -3.51
N ARG A 20 -27.89 11.67 -4.23
CA ARG A 20 -29.25 11.96 -3.78
C ARG A 20 -29.72 11.08 -2.64
N SER A 21 -29.62 9.76 -2.80
CA SER A 21 -30.10 8.78 -1.81
C SER A 21 -29.12 7.63 -1.70
N MET A 22 -28.97 7.08 -0.50
CA MET A 22 -28.13 5.92 -0.20
C MET A 22 -28.63 5.28 1.08
N HIS A 23 -28.44 3.98 1.23
CA HIS A 23 -28.89 3.27 2.42
C HIS A 23 -28.25 3.88 3.69
N PRO A 24 -29.02 4.12 4.77
CA PRO A 24 -28.48 4.73 5.99
C PRO A 24 -27.27 4.00 6.58
N GLU A 25 -27.27 2.66 6.53
CA GLU A 25 -26.14 1.86 7.01
C GLU A 25 -24.88 2.00 6.15
N ILE A 26 -25.00 2.16 4.82
CA ILE A 26 -23.84 2.46 3.96
C ILE A 26 -23.29 3.85 4.33
N LEU A 27 -24.16 4.85 4.50
CA LEU A 27 -23.73 6.18 4.95
C LEU A 27 -23.08 6.14 6.33
N HIS A 28 -23.56 5.27 7.23
CA HIS A 28 -22.97 5.06 8.54
C HIS A 28 -21.55 4.49 8.43
N LEU A 29 -21.32 3.47 7.61
CA LEU A 29 -19.97 2.94 7.34
C LEU A 29 -19.05 3.97 6.69
N VAL A 30 -19.54 4.73 5.71
CA VAL A 30 -18.79 5.86 5.13
C VAL A 30 -18.39 6.81 6.25
N GLY A 31 -19.30 7.17 7.15
CA GLY A 31 -19.01 8.01 8.31
C GLY A 31 -17.92 7.45 9.22
N LYS A 32 -17.92 6.13 9.46
CA LYS A 32 -16.90 5.45 10.29
C LYS A 32 -15.49 5.53 9.70
N LEU A 33 -15.34 5.69 8.38
CA LEU A 33 -14.04 5.93 7.74
C LEU A 33 -13.33 7.19 8.28
N MET A 34 -14.05 8.12 8.92
CA MET A 34 -13.47 9.32 9.51
C MET A 34 -12.48 8.98 10.63
N TYR A 35 -12.68 7.84 11.29
CA TYR A 35 -11.84 7.34 12.38
C TYR A 35 -10.89 6.23 11.90
N ARG A 36 -10.72 6.07 10.59
CA ARG A 36 -9.80 5.12 9.95
C ARG A 36 -8.70 5.89 9.23
N THR A 37 -7.49 5.35 9.35
CA THR A 37 -6.31 5.85 8.66
C THR A 37 -5.64 4.69 7.93
N SER A 38 -5.16 4.91 6.71
CA SER A 38 -4.30 3.96 5.99
C SER A 38 -3.11 4.71 5.45
N TYR A 39 -1.90 4.27 5.81
CA TYR A 39 -0.64 4.94 5.43
C TYR A 39 -0.66 6.45 5.72
N THR A 40 -1.11 6.85 6.93
CA THR A 40 -1.30 8.25 7.38
C THR A 40 -2.41 9.06 6.71
N GLN A 41 -3.05 8.52 5.66
CA GLN A 41 -4.17 9.15 4.99
C GLN A 41 -5.48 8.84 5.73
N ASN A 42 -6.28 9.85 6.03
CA ASN A 42 -7.62 9.65 6.57
C ASN A 42 -8.53 9.02 5.51
N GLN A 43 -9.18 7.90 5.83
CA GLN A 43 -9.93 7.12 4.85
C GLN A 43 -11.22 7.80 4.40
N TRP A 44 -11.87 8.62 5.23
CA TRP A 44 -13.04 9.38 4.81
C TRP A 44 -12.68 10.46 3.79
N GLN A 45 -11.57 11.17 4.01
CA GLN A 45 -11.07 12.15 3.06
C GLN A 45 -10.62 11.49 1.74
N HIS A 46 -9.93 10.35 1.84
CA HIS A 46 -9.55 9.53 0.69
C HIS A 46 -10.78 9.11 -0.12
N ALA A 47 -11.80 8.52 0.50
CA ALA A 47 -13.02 8.09 -0.19
C ALA A 47 -13.73 9.24 -0.93
N ILE A 48 -13.79 10.43 -0.33
CA ILE A 48 -14.37 11.62 -0.97
C ILE A 48 -13.53 12.07 -2.17
N GLU A 49 -12.20 12.12 -2.04
CA GLU A 49 -11.32 12.49 -3.15
C GLU A 49 -11.40 11.47 -4.28
N THR A 50 -11.33 10.18 -3.98
CA THR A 50 -11.48 9.08 -4.94
C THR A 50 -12.80 9.23 -5.70
N ALA A 51 -13.89 9.59 -5.02
CA ALA A 51 -15.17 9.89 -5.65
C ALA A 51 -15.14 11.13 -6.56
N PHE A 52 -14.45 12.20 -6.17
CA PHE A 52 -14.27 13.37 -7.05
C PHE A 52 -13.49 13.01 -8.32
N LEU A 53 -12.32 12.38 -8.17
CA LEU A 53 -11.45 11.99 -9.28
C LEU A 53 -12.16 11.03 -10.24
N CYS A 54 -12.80 9.99 -9.71
CA CYS A 54 -13.56 9.03 -10.51
C CYS A 54 -14.67 9.73 -11.31
N SER A 55 -15.37 10.68 -10.68
CA SER A 55 -16.45 11.43 -11.34
C SER A 55 -15.97 12.35 -12.45
N MET A 56 -14.80 12.97 -12.30
CA MET A 56 -14.21 13.80 -13.35
C MET A 56 -13.78 12.92 -14.54
N MET A 57 -13.19 11.75 -14.29
CA MET A 57 -12.84 10.82 -15.36
C MET A 57 -14.09 10.29 -16.07
N ALA A 58 -15.12 9.92 -15.31
CA ALA A 58 -16.38 9.44 -15.86
C ALA A 58 -17.08 10.51 -16.74
N GLU A 59 -17.09 11.76 -16.30
CA GLU A 59 -17.64 12.89 -17.06
C GLU A 59 -16.93 13.08 -18.40
N ASN A 60 -15.59 13.05 -18.41
CA ASN A 60 -14.80 13.16 -19.64
C ASN A 60 -15.03 12.00 -20.62
N LEU A 61 -15.43 10.83 -20.12
CA LEU A 61 -15.73 9.64 -20.92
C LEU A 61 -17.22 9.50 -21.26
N GLY A 62 -18.07 10.46 -20.91
CA GLY A 62 -19.52 10.42 -21.16
C GLY A 62 -20.26 9.35 -20.36
N MET A 63 -19.69 8.90 -19.25
CA MET A 63 -20.27 7.88 -18.36
C MET A 63 -21.18 8.50 -17.31
N ASN A 64 -21.97 7.67 -16.62
CA ASN A 64 -22.84 8.14 -15.55
C ASN A 64 -22.04 8.60 -14.32
N VAL A 65 -21.96 9.92 -14.15
CA VAL A 65 -21.20 10.59 -13.10
C VAL A 65 -21.75 10.28 -11.69
N GLU A 66 -23.07 10.10 -11.53
CA GLU A 66 -23.68 9.80 -10.23
C GLU A 66 -23.31 8.38 -9.77
N VAL A 67 -23.38 7.41 -10.68
CA VAL A 67 -22.94 6.02 -10.44
C VAL A 67 -21.45 5.98 -10.12
N ALA A 68 -20.63 6.75 -10.85
CA ALA A 68 -19.19 6.81 -10.61
C ALA A 68 -18.82 7.36 -9.22
N ARG A 69 -19.42 8.49 -8.80
CA ARG A 69 -19.22 9.06 -7.45
C ARG A 69 -19.63 8.09 -6.37
N ARG A 70 -20.77 7.44 -6.55
CA ARG A 70 -21.33 6.52 -5.57
C ARG A 70 -20.48 5.28 -5.39
N SER A 71 -20.07 4.64 -6.49
CA SER A 71 -19.18 3.48 -6.47
C SER A 71 -17.83 3.79 -5.81
N ALA A 72 -17.21 4.91 -6.20
CA ALA A 72 -15.94 5.34 -5.67
C ALA A 72 -16.01 5.78 -4.19
N LEU A 73 -17.10 6.41 -3.74
CA LEU A 73 -17.27 6.78 -2.33
C LEU A 73 -17.29 5.56 -1.41
N ILE A 74 -17.87 4.46 -1.88
CA ILE A 74 -18.10 3.29 -1.03
C ILE A 74 -17.08 2.15 -1.26
N HIS A 75 -16.11 2.32 -2.16
CA HIS A 75 -15.16 1.25 -2.52
C HIS A 75 -14.46 0.63 -1.30
N ASP A 76 -14.21 1.45 -0.28
CA ASP A 76 -13.40 1.12 0.89
C ASP A 76 -14.19 0.87 2.18
N ILE A 77 -15.53 0.84 2.15
CA ILE A 77 -16.35 0.65 3.37
C ILE A 77 -16.07 -0.67 4.08
N GLY A 78 -15.59 -1.68 3.34
CA GLY A 78 -15.19 -2.98 3.91
C GLY A 78 -14.02 -2.90 4.89
N LYS A 79 -13.20 -1.83 4.87
CA LYS A 79 -12.14 -1.60 5.87
C LYS A 79 -12.69 -1.36 7.28
N VAL A 80 -13.96 -0.95 7.37
CA VAL A 80 -14.67 -0.82 8.65
C VAL A 80 -15.17 -2.20 9.11
N LEU A 81 -15.81 -2.94 8.20
CA LEU A 81 -16.40 -4.25 8.47
C LEU A 81 -15.35 -5.29 8.86
N TRP A 82 -14.21 -5.32 8.18
CA TRP A 82 -13.11 -6.26 8.45
C TRP A 82 -12.58 -6.17 9.88
N ALA A 83 -12.67 -5.01 10.52
CA ALA A 83 -12.19 -4.86 11.89
C ALA A 83 -13.26 -5.10 12.96
N GLU A 84 -14.53 -5.13 12.57
CA GLU A 84 -15.66 -5.43 13.46
C GLU A 84 -16.10 -6.89 13.33
N THR A 85 -15.77 -7.55 12.23
CA THR A 85 -16.16 -8.93 11.92
C THR A 85 -14.97 -9.67 11.36
N GLU A 86 -14.72 -10.91 11.81
CA GLU A 86 -13.78 -11.87 11.20
C GLU A 86 -14.25 -12.31 9.79
N ALA A 87 -14.73 -11.37 8.98
CA ALA A 87 -15.29 -11.63 7.66
C ALA A 87 -14.19 -12.17 6.76
N ALA A 88 -14.34 -13.38 6.22
CA ALA A 88 -13.39 -13.96 5.28
C ALA A 88 -13.35 -13.16 3.96
N GLY A 89 -12.15 -12.77 3.50
CA GLY A 89 -11.92 -12.13 2.18
C GLY A 89 -11.30 -10.73 2.25
N SER A 90 -10.98 -10.12 1.10
CA SER A 90 -10.47 -8.75 1.08
C SER A 90 -11.55 -7.74 1.53
N HIS A 91 -11.14 -6.53 1.88
CA HIS A 91 -12.10 -5.45 2.18
C HIS A 91 -12.96 -5.06 0.96
N ALA A 92 -12.48 -5.30 -0.26
CA ALA A 92 -13.27 -5.09 -1.47
C ALA A 92 -14.44 -6.06 -1.53
N VAL A 93 -14.18 -7.34 -1.25
CA VAL A 93 -15.21 -8.40 -1.22
C VAL A 93 -16.24 -8.14 -0.12
N SER A 94 -15.80 -7.80 1.10
CA SER A 94 -16.72 -7.53 2.20
C SER A 94 -17.55 -6.26 1.97
N GLY A 95 -16.94 -5.20 1.43
CA GLY A 95 -17.64 -3.97 1.05
C GLY A 95 -18.68 -4.20 -0.04
N ALA A 96 -18.33 -4.97 -1.08
CA ALA A 96 -19.24 -5.30 -2.18
C ALA A 96 -20.43 -6.16 -1.71
N LYS A 97 -20.17 -7.16 -0.87
CA LYS A 97 -21.22 -7.98 -0.26
C LYS A 97 -22.18 -7.11 0.55
N PHE A 98 -21.64 -6.26 1.43
CA PHE A 98 -22.46 -5.36 2.23
C PHE A 98 -23.29 -4.40 1.36
N ALA A 99 -22.69 -3.79 0.34
CA ALA A 99 -23.38 -2.92 -0.60
C ALA A 99 -24.55 -3.66 -1.30
N THR A 100 -24.34 -4.90 -1.71
CA THR A 100 -25.36 -5.77 -2.32
C THR A 100 -26.52 -6.03 -1.37
N GLU A 101 -26.22 -6.44 -0.12
CA GLU A 101 -27.22 -6.72 0.92
C GLU A 101 -28.06 -5.49 1.28
N HIS A 102 -27.53 -4.28 1.06
CA HIS A 102 -28.20 -3.00 1.33
C HIS A 102 -28.76 -2.33 0.07
N GLY A 103 -28.91 -3.08 -1.02
CA GLY A 103 -29.68 -2.68 -2.19
C GLY A 103 -28.94 -1.82 -3.21
N GLU A 104 -27.60 -1.78 -3.18
CA GLU A 104 -26.84 -1.19 -4.29
C GLU A 104 -26.94 -2.07 -5.54
N PRO A 105 -27.13 -1.48 -6.74
CA PRO A 105 -27.22 -2.24 -7.98
C PRO A 105 -25.85 -2.79 -8.42
N PRO A 106 -25.82 -3.84 -9.26
CA PRO A 106 -24.57 -4.47 -9.72
C PRO A 106 -23.58 -3.50 -10.37
N GLU A 107 -24.07 -2.46 -11.05
CA GLU A 107 -23.23 -1.41 -11.67
C GLU A 107 -22.43 -0.59 -10.65
N ILE A 108 -22.86 -0.54 -9.39
CA ILE A 108 -22.15 0.10 -8.26
C ILE A 108 -21.32 -0.93 -7.49
N VAL A 109 -21.87 -2.12 -7.28
CA VAL A 109 -21.22 -3.20 -6.53
C VAL A 109 -19.97 -3.72 -7.24
N HIS A 110 -20.02 -3.93 -8.56
CA HIS A 110 -18.92 -4.51 -9.32
C HIS A 110 -17.61 -3.68 -9.23
N PRO A 111 -17.63 -2.35 -9.45
CA PRO A 111 -16.44 -1.52 -9.21
C PRO A 111 -15.89 -1.60 -7.77
N VAL A 112 -16.76 -1.78 -6.77
CA VAL A 112 -16.35 -1.96 -5.36
C VAL A 112 -15.67 -3.32 -5.17
N ALA A 113 -16.16 -4.40 -5.80
CA ALA A 113 -15.52 -5.71 -5.71
C ALA A 113 -14.17 -5.76 -6.45
N ALA A 114 -14.08 -5.08 -7.59
CA ALA A 114 -12.97 -5.25 -8.53
C ALA A 114 -11.78 -4.27 -8.33
N HIS A 115 -11.89 -3.25 -7.47
CA HIS A 115 -10.88 -2.18 -7.41
C HIS A 115 -9.48 -2.65 -6.95
N HIS A 116 -9.37 -3.80 -6.28
CA HIS A 116 -8.10 -4.46 -5.95
C HIS A 116 -7.81 -5.72 -6.79
N ASN A 117 -8.57 -5.96 -7.86
CA ASN A 117 -8.52 -7.17 -8.69
C ASN A 117 -8.87 -8.48 -7.96
N ASP A 118 -9.59 -8.43 -6.83
CA ASP A 118 -10.17 -9.63 -6.20
C ASP A 118 -11.21 -10.28 -7.13
N GLU A 119 -11.96 -9.45 -7.85
CA GLU A 119 -12.71 -9.82 -9.04
C GLU A 119 -12.10 -9.13 -10.27
N PRO A 120 -11.99 -9.81 -11.44
CA PRO A 120 -11.51 -9.17 -12.64
C PRO A 120 -12.38 -7.94 -13.03
N PRO A 121 -11.78 -6.75 -13.21
CA PRO A 121 -12.54 -5.57 -13.63
C PRO A 121 -13.08 -5.78 -15.06
N SER A 122 -14.39 -5.99 -15.17
CA SER A 122 -15.09 -6.22 -16.45
C SER A 122 -15.73 -4.98 -17.06
N THR A 123 -15.72 -3.83 -16.37
CA THR A 123 -16.33 -2.58 -16.82
C THR A 123 -15.34 -1.42 -16.79
N ALA A 124 -15.54 -0.44 -17.68
CA ALA A 124 -14.76 0.80 -17.66
C ALA A 124 -14.82 1.49 -16.29
N LEU A 125 -15.97 1.43 -15.61
CA LEU A 125 -16.14 2.06 -14.31
C LEU A 125 -15.29 1.37 -13.22
N ALA A 126 -15.16 0.04 -13.24
CA ALA A 126 -14.27 -0.66 -12.33
C ALA A 126 -12.82 -0.19 -12.48
N HIS A 127 -12.35 -0.01 -13.72
CA HIS A 127 -11.03 0.57 -13.98
C HIS A 127 -10.91 2.01 -13.51
N LEU A 128 -11.95 2.84 -13.69
CA LEU A 128 -11.94 4.22 -13.20
C LEU A 128 -11.89 4.32 -11.67
N VAL A 129 -12.60 3.44 -10.94
CA VAL A 129 -12.56 3.40 -9.49
C VAL A 129 -11.15 3.01 -9.01
N ALA A 130 -10.57 1.96 -9.58
CA ALA A 130 -9.19 1.54 -9.27
C ALA A 130 -8.17 2.65 -9.58
N ALA A 131 -8.32 3.32 -10.73
CA ALA A 131 -7.45 4.44 -11.10
C ALA A 131 -7.61 5.63 -10.15
N ALA A 132 -8.82 5.96 -9.73
CA ALA A 132 -9.09 7.05 -8.80
C ALA A 132 -8.52 6.76 -7.40
N ASP A 133 -8.64 5.52 -6.91
CA ASP A 133 -8.02 5.07 -5.66
C ASP A 133 -6.49 5.24 -5.72
N ALA A 134 -5.87 4.72 -6.79
CA ALA A 134 -4.43 4.84 -6.99
C ALA A 134 -3.97 6.31 -7.05
N LEU A 135 -4.70 7.17 -7.76
CA LEU A 135 -4.39 8.61 -7.85
C LEU A 135 -4.53 9.32 -6.50
N SER A 136 -5.59 9.03 -5.74
CA SER A 136 -5.76 9.59 -4.38
C SER A 136 -4.65 9.15 -3.42
N GLY A 137 -4.18 7.91 -3.55
CA GLY A 137 -3.07 7.38 -2.75
C GLY A 137 -1.70 7.91 -3.16
N ALA A 138 -1.49 8.21 -4.45
CA ALA A 138 -0.20 8.61 -5.01
C ALA A 138 0.04 10.14 -4.98
N ARG A 139 -0.96 10.96 -4.67
CA ARG A 139 -0.79 12.43 -4.62
C ARG A 139 0.32 12.80 -3.61
N PRO A 140 1.21 13.77 -3.92
CA PRO A 140 2.23 14.21 -3.00
C PRO A 140 1.63 14.60 -1.64
N GLY A 141 2.09 13.95 -0.57
CA GLY A 141 1.59 14.17 0.79
C GLY A 141 0.32 13.41 1.20
N ALA A 142 -0.31 12.60 0.34
CA ALA A 142 -1.43 11.71 0.73
C ALA A 142 -1.00 10.69 1.77
N ARG A 143 -0.02 9.89 1.37
CA ARG A 143 0.59 8.86 2.18
C ARG A 143 1.94 9.41 2.58
N ARG A 144 1.99 10.12 3.72
CA ARG A 144 3.26 10.42 4.37
C ARG A 144 3.77 9.10 4.96
N GLU A 145 4.24 8.21 4.10
CA GLU A 145 5.52 7.60 4.44
C GLU A 145 6.49 8.77 4.36
N THR A 146 6.85 9.30 5.53
CA THR A 146 7.82 10.37 5.70
C THR A 146 9.04 10.00 4.85
N LEU A 147 9.27 10.72 3.76
CA LEU A 147 10.53 10.59 3.00
C LEU A 147 11.74 10.76 3.95
N GLU A 148 11.56 11.55 5.01
CA GLU A 148 12.44 11.59 6.19
C GLU A 148 12.57 10.22 6.87
N SER A 149 11.51 9.64 7.45
CA SER A 149 11.56 8.31 8.10
C SER A 149 12.04 7.18 7.19
N PHE A 150 11.81 7.25 5.88
CA PHE A 150 12.36 6.28 4.93
C PHE A 150 13.88 6.43 4.82
N SER A 151 14.36 7.67 4.61
CA SER A 151 15.79 7.96 4.53
C SER A 151 16.49 7.65 5.85
N GLU A 152 15.92 8.08 6.98
CA GLU A 152 16.38 7.77 8.33
C GLU A 152 16.41 6.26 8.59
N ARG A 153 15.42 5.49 8.10
CA ARG A 153 15.42 4.04 8.24
C ARG A 153 16.49 3.38 7.38
N VAL A 154 16.69 3.85 6.15
CA VAL A 154 17.75 3.36 5.26
C VAL A 154 19.12 3.66 5.87
N GLU A 155 19.32 4.88 6.38
CA GLU A 155 20.53 5.31 7.07
C GLU A 155 20.76 4.50 8.37
N ALA A 156 19.73 4.27 9.17
CA ALA A 156 19.82 3.46 10.38
C ALA A 156 20.15 1.99 10.06
N LEU A 157 19.51 1.39 9.04
CA LEU A 157 19.85 0.04 8.57
C LEU A 157 21.29 -0.02 8.08
N GLU A 158 21.75 0.98 7.32
CA GLU A 158 23.13 1.05 6.85
C GLU A 158 24.11 1.16 8.01
N ALA A 159 23.81 2.01 9.00
CA ALA A 159 24.65 2.20 10.18
C ALA A 159 24.79 0.92 11.01
N ILE A 160 23.70 0.19 11.24
CA ILE A 160 23.75 -1.11 11.94
C ILE A 160 24.62 -2.10 11.17
N CYS A 161 24.46 -2.18 9.85
CA CYS A 161 25.24 -3.10 9.02
C CYS A 161 26.74 -2.74 9.02
N GLN A 162 27.08 -1.44 8.91
CA GLN A 162 28.46 -0.96 8.91
C GLN A 162 29.15 -1.06 10.29
N ALA A 163 28.39 -1.28 11.37
CA ALA A 163 28.96 -1.49 12.70
C ALA A 163 29.65 -2.86 12.86
N PHE A 164 29.38 -3.82 11.97
CA PHE A 164 30.06 -5.11 11.90
C PHE A 164 31.36 -4.96 11.11
N GLY A 165 32.50 -5.28 11.73
CA GLY A 165 33.82 -5.07 11.14
C GLY A 165 34.10 -5.92 9.89
N GLU A 166 33.36 -7.00 9.74
CA GLU A 166 33.43 -7.95 8.63
C GLU A 166 32.74 -7.43 7.35
N VAL A 167 31.88 -6.42 7.48
CA VAL A 167 31.09 -5.87 6.38
C VAL A 167 31.92 -4.86 5.58
N GLN A 168 32.19 -5.17 4.31
CA GLN A 168 32.84 -4.23 3.39
C GLN A 168 31.85 -3.26 2.75
N LYS A 169 30.63 -3.74 2.45
CA LYS A 169 29.59 -2.93 1.82
C LYS A 169 28.21 -3.44 2.19
N ALA A 170 27.31 -2.52 2.53
CA ALA A 170 25.90 -2.80 2.71
C ALA A 170 25.11 -2.07 1.61
N ALA A 171 24.17 -2.77 0.96
CA ALA A 171 23.28 -2.22 -0.05
C ALA A 171 21.84 -2.47 0.39
N ILE A 172 21.12 -1.40 0.71
CA ILE A 172 19.70 -1.46 1.06
C ILE A 172 18.87 -1.37 -0.22
N MET A 173 18.01 -2.36 -0.44
CA MET A 173 17.21 -2.53 -1.64
C MET A 173 15.72 -2.57 -1.31
N SER A 174 14.88 -2.48 -2.35
CA SER A 174 13.43 -2.71 -2.26
C SER A 174 12.75 -1.89 -1.15
N GLY A 175 13.17 -0.63 -0.98
CA GLY A 175 12.62 0.24 0.06
C GLY A 175 12.93 -0.23 1.49
N GLY A 176 14.12 -0.78 1.74
CA GLY A 176 14.54 -1.21 3.07
C GLY A 176 13.94 -2.55 3.51
N ARG A 177 13.47 -3.37 2.57
CA ARG A 177 12.98 -4.74 2.83
C ARG A 177 13.98 -5.83 2.43
N GLU A 178 15.07 -5.44 1.79
CA GLU A 178 16.16 -6.34 1.45
C GLU A 178 17.49 -5.63 1.73
N VAL A 179 18.39 -6.33 2.41
CA VAL A 179 19.75 -5.85 2.71
C VAL A 179 20.73 -6.85 2.14
N ARG A 180 21.62 -6.37 1.27
CA ARG A 180 22.70 -7.17 0.70
C ARG A 180 24.04 -6.73 1.26
N ILE A 181 24.75 -7.68 1.83
CA ILE A 181 26.02 -7.47 2.52
C ILE A 181 27.13 -8.12 1.72
N GLN A 182 28.19 -7.38 1.48
CA GLN A 182 29.41 -7.90 0.87
C GLN A 182 30.52 -7.95 1.91
N VAL A 183 31.21 -9.09 1.98
CA VAL A 183 32.30 -9.34 2.93
C VAL A 183 33.61 -9.65 2.19
N ASP A 184 34.76 -9.47 2.84
CA ASP A 184 36.04 -9.93 2.25
C ASP A 184 36.08 -11.47 2.32
N PRO A 185 36.17 -12.19 1.19
CA PRO A 185 36.25 -13.65 1.18
C PRO A 185 37.52 -14.21 1.84
N ARG A 186 38.52 -13.36 2.12
CA ARG A 186 39.75 -13.73 2.83
C ARG A 186 39.65 -13.55 4.34
N ALA A 187 38.71 -12.72 4.81
CA ALA A 187 38.51 -12.46 6.24
C ALA A 187 37.36 -13.29 6.81
N VAL A 188 36.33 -13.57 5.99
CA VAL A 188 35.14 -14.33 6.38
C VAL A 188 35.08 -15.62 5.59
N ASP A 189 34.90 -16.75 6.29
CA ASP A 189 34.67 -18.06 5.69
C ASP A 189 33.17 -18.37 5.53
N ASP A 190 32.83 -19.57 5.06
CA ASP A 190 31.42 -19.88 4.75
C ASP A 190 30.56 -19.97 6.01
N LEU A 191 31.12 -20.46 7.13
CA LEU A 191 30.41 -20.51 8.40
C LEU A 191 30.21 -19.10 8.96
N GLY A 192 31.27 -18.29 8.97
CA GLY A 192 31.18 -16.90 9.43
C GLY A 192 30.21 -16.05 8.60
N ALA A 193 30.04 -16.35 7.31
CA ALA A 193 29.03 -15.67 6.48
C ALA A 193 27.59 -16.03 6.88
N MET A 194 27.35 -17.28 7.31
CA MET A 194 26.06 -17.72 7.83
C MET A 194 25.77 -17.06 9.18
N GLU A 195 26.71 -17.12 10.11
CA GLU A 195 26.61 -16.51 11.44
C GLU A 195 26.36 -14.99 11.33
N LEU A 196 27.14 -14.30 10.49
CA LEU A 196 26.96 -12.86 10.25
C LEU A 196 25.55 -12.51 9.75
N SER A 197 24.96 -13.36 8.92
CA SER A 197 23.60 -13.12 8.40
C SER A 197 22.52 -13.23 9.49
N GLU A 198 22.71 -14.14 10.46
CA GLU A 198 21.82 -14.32 11.60
C GLU A 198 22.02 -13.20 12.63
N ASP A 199 23.28 -12.84 12.93
CA ASP A 199 23.61 -11.75 13.86
C ASP A 199 23.08 -10.39 13.37
N LEU A 200 23.21 -10.11 12.08
CA LEU A 200 22.63 -8.90 11.47
C LEU A 200 21.10 -8.91 11.56
N ALA A 201 20.46 -10.06 11.38
CA ALA A 201 19.00 -10.17 11.48
C ALA A 201 18.54 -9.89 12.91
N ALA A 202 19.16 -10.54 13.90
CA ALA A 202 18.85 -10.35 15.31
C ALA A 202 19.07 -8.89 15.74
N ARG A 203 20.17 -8.27 15.31
CA ARG A 203 20.47 -6.89 15.68
C ARG A 203 19.52 -5.87 15.06
N ILE A 204 19.11 -6.09 13.81
CA ILE A 204 18.10 -5.25 13.16
C ILE A 204 16.73 -5.43 13.84
N GLU A 205 16.38 -6.65 14.26
CA GLU A 205 15.15 -6.93 15.01
C GLU A 205 15.13 -6.23 16.39
N ASP A 206 16.27 -6.19 17.08
CA ASP A 206 16.40 -5.55 18.40
C ASP A 206 16.44 -4.00 18.32
N GLU A 207 17.14 -3.42 17.34
CA GLU A 207 17.40 -1.98 17.29
C GLU A 207 16.41 -1.18 16.43
N LEU A 208 15.67 -1.83 15.51
CA LEU A 208 14.79 -1.15 14.57
C LEU A 208 13.36 -1.71 14.58
N THR A 209 12.39 -0.81 14.74
CA THR A 209 10.97 -1.15 14.50
C THR A 209 10.66 -1.03 13.02
N TYR A 210 10.31 -2.15 12.36
CA TYR A 210 9.91 -2.16 10.95
C TYR A 210 8.62 -2.96 10.69
N PRO A 211 7.77 -2.53 9.73
CA PRO A 211 6.61 -3.29 9.33
C PRO A 211 6.99 -4.42 8.36
N GLY A 212 6.64 -5.67 8.72
CA GLY A 212 6.86 -6.84 7.88
C GLY A 212 8.22 -7.51 8.12
N GLN A 213 8.79 -8.12 7.09
CA GLN A 213 10.07 -8.85 7.17
C GLN A 213 11.13 -8.14 6.32
N ILE A 214 12.36 -8.16 6.81
CA ILE A 214 13.55 -7.71 6.07
C ILE A 214 14.37 -8.94 5.70
N LYS A 215 14.65 -9.11 4.43
CA LYS A 215 15.50 -10.19 3.94
C LYS A 215 16.96 -9.75 3.97
N ILE A 216 17.82 -10.52 4.65
CA ILE A 216 19.26 -10.28 4.67
C ILE A 216 19.96 -11.30 3.78
N THR A 217 20.93 -10.86 3.01
CA THR A 217 21.73 -11.74 2.14
C THR A 217 23.19 -11.34 2.22
N VAL A 218 24.01 -12.20 2.80
CA VAL A 218 25.47 -12.05 2.86
C VAL A 218 26.08 -12.72 1.63
N MET A 219 26.93 -11.98 0.92
CA MET A 219 27.59 -12.40 -0.31
C MET A 219 29.10 -12.39 -0.11
N ARG A 220 29.69 -13.57 -0.28
CA ARG A 220 31.12 -13.78 -0.30
C ARG A 220 31.55 -14.02 -1.74
N GLU A 221 32.15 -13.02 -2.38
CA GLU A 221 32.48 -13.05 -3.81
C GLU A 221 33.99 -12.91 -4.05
N ILE A 222 34.54 -13.74 -4.94
CA ILE A 222 35.89 -13.57 -5.49
C ILE A 222 35.75 -13.12 -6.95
N VAL A 223 36.19 -11.90 -7.23
CA VAL A 223 36.22 -11.36 -8.59
C VAL A 223 37.62 -11.58 -9.18
N SER A 224 37.69 -12.30 -10.30
CA SER A 224 38.93 -12.51 -11.07
C SER A 224 38.72 -12.12 -12.52
N THR A 225 39.68 -11.41 -13.10
CA THR A 225 39.59 -10.91 -14.48
C THR A 225 40.88 -11.20 -15.23
N ALA A 226 40.77 -11.76 -16.43
CA ALA A 226 41.90 -11.99 -17.34
C ALA A 226 41.60 -11.38 -18.72
N VAL A 227 42.63 -10.83 -19.37
CA VAL A 227 42.52 -10.22 -20.69
C VAL A 227 43.35 -11.02 -21.69
N ALA A 228 42.69 -11.63 -22.66
CA ALA A 228 43.38 -12.27 -23.79
C ALA A 228 43.88 -11.21 -24.79
N ARG A 229 45.17 -11.26 -25.14
CA ARG A 229 45.75 -10.44 -26.21
C ARG A 229 46.38 -11.34 -27.26
N ARG A 230 45.97 -11.19 -28.52
CA ARG A 230 46.61 -11.86 -29.66
C ARG A 230 47.82 -11.05 -30.06
N GLY A 231 49.03 -11.59 -29.86
CA GLY A 231 50.25 -10.99 -30.43
C GLY A 231 50.10 -10.91 -31.94
N ARG A 232 50.34 -9.73 -32.53
CA ARG A 232 50.56 -9.63 -33.98
C ARG A 232 51.79 -10.49 -34.29
N GLY A 233 51.59 -11.59 -35.01
CA GLY A 233 52.68 -12.44 -35.48
C GLY A 233 53.72 -11.62 -36.21
N ARG A 234 54.99 -11.95 -35.95
CA ARG A 234 56.15 -11.46 -36.71
C ARG A 234 56.08 -11.91 -38.15
#